data_AF-A0A969U2A5-F1
#
_entry.id   AF-A0A969U2A5-F1
#
_cell.length_a   1.000
_cell.length_b   1.000
_cell.length_c   1.000
_cell.angle_alpha   90.00
_cell.angle_beta   90.00
_cell.angle_gamma   90.00
#
_symmetry.space_group_name_H-M   'P 1'
#
loop_
_entity.id
_entity.type
_entity.pdbx_description
1 polymer ?
#
loop_
_entity_poly.entity_id
_entity_poly.type
_entity_poly.pdbx_seq_one_letter_code
_entity_poly.pdbx_strand_id
1 'polypeptide(L)'
;MQEAIVLARFGGEDLALAMNQLFAARSFSPSLAQTIADAVSGKDSAPQYTLLMAMLEKRVASRARSAALGGGVAGTQLSELYADIIRHRAMTEAYGLDKRLEVGLLLRKLYAVLNL
;
A
#
# COMPACT_ATOMS: atom_id res chain seq x y z
N MET A 1 -28.39 3.75 -12.92
CA MET A 1 -27.31 3.35 -13.84
C MET A 1 -26.06 4.15 -13.51
N GLN A 2 -25.20 3.67 -12.60
CA GLN A 2 -23.79 4.11 -12.51
C GLN A 2 -22.92 3.22 -11.60
N GLU A 3 -23.28 1.95 -11.41
CA GLU A 3 -22.35 0.96 -10.86
C GLU A 3 -21.71 0.27 -12.05
N ALA A 4 -20.83 1.04 -12.70
CA ALA A 4 -19.99 0.55 -13.78
C ALA A 4 -19.06 -0.53 -13.21
N ILE A 5 -19.37 -1.78 -13.57
CA ILE A 5 -18.39 -2.74 -14.05
C ILE A 5 -17.25 -2.97 -13.04
N VAL A 6 -17.49 -3.89 -12.11
CA VAL A 6 -16.46 -4.64 -11.37
C VAL A 6 -15.69 -5.61 -12.30
N LEU A 7 -15.70 -5.38 -13.62
CA LEU A 7 -15.48 -6.43 -14.62
C LEU A 7 -14.47 -6.03 -15.69
N ALA A 8 -13.25 -5.68 -15.28
CA ALA A 8 -12.11 -5.71 -16.17
C ALA A 8 -10.79 -5.91 -15.40
N ARG A 9 -10.69 -7.04 -14.68
CA ARG A 9 -9.43 -7.81 -14.67
C ARG A 9 -8.17 -6.97 -14.39
N PHE A 10 -8.07 -6.41 -13.17
CA PHE A 10 -6.94 -5.67 -12.61
C PHE A 10 -5.70 -5.59 -13.52
N GLY A 11 -5.71 -4.59 -14.41
CA GLY A 11 -4.50 -4.14 -15.09
C GLY A 11 -3.62 -3.36 -14.12
N GLY A 12 -2.34 -3.15 -14.48
CA GLY A 12 -1.45 -2.28 -13.68
C GLY A 12 -1.98 -0.85 -13.51
N GLU A 13 -2.84 -0.38 -14.42
CA GLU A 13 -3.51 0.93 -14.33
C GLU A 13 -4.56 1.00 -13.20
N ASP A 14 -5.32 -0.07 -12.94
CA ASP A 14 -6.33 -0.08 -11.86
C ASP A 14 -5.68 -0.03 -10.48
N LEU A 15 -4.57 -0.76 -10.33
CA LEU A 15 -3.80 -0.75 -9.09
C LEU A 15 -3.20 0.63 -8.82
N ALA A 16 -2.68 1.29 -9.86
CA ALA A 16 -2.15 2.64 -9.73
C ALA A 16 -3.25 3.65 -9.35
N LEU A 17 -4.44 3.53 -9.95
CA LEU A 17 -5.60 4.36 -9.62
C LEU A 17 -6.06 4.15 -8.17
N ALA A 18 -6.22 2.90 -7.74
CA ALA A 18 -6.61 2.55 -6.37
C ALA A 18 -5.59 3.07 -5.36
N MET A 19 -4.29 2.98 -5.66
CA MET A 19 -3.23 3.54 -4.83
C MET A 19 -3.28 5.07 -4.77
N ASN A 20 -3.59 5.75 -5.87
CA ASN A 20 -3.75 7.20 -5.87
C ASN A 20 -4.94 7.61 -4.97
N GLN A 21 -6.07 6.90 -5.07
CA GLN A 21 -7.24 7.12 -4.22
C GLN A 21 -6.90 6.86 -2.75
N LEU A 22 -6.13 5.81 -2.46
CA LEU A 22 -5.70 5.47 -1.11
C LEU A 22 -4.96 6.63 -0.44
N PHE A 23 -3.99 7.21 -1.14
CA PHE A 23 -3.18 8.31 -0.63
C PHE A 23 -3.88 9.68 -0.64
N ALA A 24 -4.96 9.83 -1.41
CA ALA A 24 -5.79 11.03 -1.43
C ALA A 24 -6.94 10.98 -0.42
N ALA A 25 -7.27 9.79 0.08
CA ALA A 25 -8.37 9.62 1.03
C ALA A 25 -8.07 10.30 2.37
N ARG A 26 -9.06 11.04 2.87
CA ARG A 26 -9.00 11.72 4.18
C ARG A 26 -9.19 10.78 5.37
N SER A 27 -9.63 9.56 5.12
CA SER A 27 -9.91 8.55 6.13
C SER A 27 -9.60 7.16 5.58
N PHE A 28 -9.33 6.21 6.48
CA PHE A 28 -9.16 4.82 6.10
C PHE A 28 -10.44 4.30 5.43
N SER A 29 -10.32 3.73 4.24
CA SER A 29 -11.39 3.01 3.55
C SER A 29 -11.12 1.50 3.58
N PRO A 30 -11.82 0.73 4.44
CA PRO A 30 -11.64 -0.72 4.50
C PRO A 30 -11.92 -1.41 3.16
N SER A 31 -12.91 -0.93 2.41
CA SER A 31 -13.27 -1.49 1.10
C SER A 31 -12.16 -1.27 0.08
N LEU A 32 -11.58 -0.07 0.01
CA LEU A 32 -10.46 0.22 -0.89
C LEU A 32 -9.21 -0.59 -0.52
N ALA A 33 -8.91 -0.69 0.78
CA ALA A 33 -7.81 -1.52 1.26
C ALA A 33 -7.99 -2.99 0.88
N GLN A 34 -9.23 -3.50 0.99
CA GLN A 34 -9.57 -4.85 0.56
C GLN A 34 -9.41 -5.02 -0.95
N THR A 35 -9.90 -4.08 -1.77
CA THR A 35 -9.74 -4.11 -3.23
C THR A 35 -8.28 -4.20 -3.65
N ILE A 36 -7.39 -3.44 -3.00
CA ILE A 36 -5.95 -3.47 -3.28
C ILE A 36 -5.33 -4.80 -2.84
N ALA A 37 -5.69 -5.30 -1.66
CA ALA A 37 -5.22 -6.60 -1.17
C ALA A 37 -5.66 -7.75 -2.08
N ASP A 38 -6.85 -7.66 -2.66
CA ASP A 38 -7.40 -8.66 -3.57
C ASP A 38 -6.69 -8.63 -4.93
N ALA A 39 -6.32 -7.44 -5.42
CA ALA A 39 -5.59 -7.24 -6.68
C ALA A 39 -4.18 -7.89 -6.69
N VAL A 40 -3.58 -8.04 -5.51
CA VAL A 40 -2.28 -8.70 -5.31
C VAL A 40 -2.42 -10.13 -4.78
N SER A 41 -3.65 -10.60 -4.64
CA SER A 41 -3.96 -11.99 -4.30
C SER A 41 -4.17 -12.80 -5.58
N GLY A 42 -3.54 -13.97 -5.69
CA GLY A 42 -3.67 -14.83 -6.85
C GLY A 42 -2.36 -15.47 -7.28
N LYS A 43 -2.45 -16.54 -8.07
CA LYS A 43 -1.30 -17.35 -8.50
C LYS A 43 -0.30 -16.54 -9.35
N ASP A 44 -0.81 -15.63 -10.18
CA ASP A 44 -0.02 -14.82 -11.13
C ASP A 44 0.09 -13.35 -10.70
N SER A 45 -0.15 -13.04 -9.42
CA SER A 45 -0.19 -11.65 -8.90
C SER A 45 1.19 -11.04 -8.62
N ALA A 46 2.28 -11.76 -8.91
CA ALA A 46 3.64 -11.32 -8.58
C ALA A 46 4.00 -9.95 -9.19
N PRO A 47 3.67 -9.65 -10.47
CA PRO A 47 3.92 -8.32 -11.03
C PRO A 47 3.13 -7.20 -10.32
N GLN A 48 1.86 -7.44 -10.00
CA GLN A 48 0.98 -6.49 -9.30
C GLN A 48 1.50 -6.22 -7.88
N TYR A 49 1.91 -7.28 -7.17
CA TYR A 49 2.50 -7.17 -5.85
C TYR A 49 3.81 -6.36 -5.87
N THR A 50 4.71 -6.66 -6.79
CA THR A 50 5.98 -5.92 -6.93
C THR A 50 5.74 -4.45 -7.23
N LEU A 51 4.79 -4.14 -8.13
CA LEU A 51 4.41 -2.77 -8.45
C LEU A 51 3.82 -2.05 -7.22
N LEU A 52 2.89 -2.71 -6.51
CA LEU A 52 2.28 -2.16 -5.29
C LEU A 52 3.36 -1.80 -4.26
N MET A 53 4.27 -2.72 -3.98
CA MET A 53 5.33 -2.52 -2.99
C MET A 53 6.27 -1.39 -3.40
N ALA A 54 6.68 -1.32 -4.66
CA ALA A 54 7.49 -0.23 -5.17
C ALA A 54 6.79 1.14 -5.04
N MET A 55 5.48 1.19 -5.29
CA MET A 55 4.68 2.41 -5.12
C MET A 55 4.57 2.82 -3.64
N LEU A 56 4.26 1.86 -2.76
CA LEU A 56 4.20 2.09 -1.30
C LEU A 56 5.52 2.61 -0.77
N GLU A 57 6.62 1.92 -1.10
CA GLU A 57 7.97 2.26 -0.70
C GLU A 57 8.33 3.70 -1.12
N LYS A 58 8.18 4.01 -2.42
CA LYS A 58 8.47 5.35 -2.97
C LYS A 58 7.66 6.45 -2.28
N ARG A 59 6.37 6.20 -2.03
CA ARG A 59 5.46 7.17 -1.41
C ARG A 59 5.81 7.43 0.05
N VAL A 60 6.02 6.37 0.83
CA VAL A 60 6.37 6.48 2.26
C VAL A 60 7.74 7.11 2.41
N ALA A 61 8.73 6.73 1.60
CA ALA A 61 10.05 7.37 1.59
C ALA A 61 9.97 8.86 1.28
N SER A 62 9.18 9.25 0.27
CA SER A 62 8.98 10.67 -0.08
C SER A 62 8.39 11.45 1.09
N ARG A 63 7.37 10.90 1.76
CA ARG A 63 6.75 11.56 2.92
C ARG A 63 7.67 11.60 4.14
N ALA A 64 8.39 10.52 4.42
CA ALA A 64 9.37 10.46 5.51
C ALA A 64 10.43 11.56 5.33
N ARG A 65 10.97 11.70 4.12
CA ARG A 65 11.94 12.77 3.79
C ARG A 65 11.35 14.16 3.99
N SER A 66 10.14 14.42 3.49
CA SER A 66 9.48 15.72 3.68
C SER A 66 9.19 16.02 5.15
N ALA A 67 8.75 15.03 5.94
CA ALA A 67 8.46 15.19 7.35
C ALA A 67 9.73 15.34 8.22
N ALA A 68 10.83 14.68 7.85
CA ALA A 68 12.12 14.81 8.53
C ALA A 68 12.69 16.22 8.45
N LEU A 69 12.47 16.93 7.32
CA LEU A 69 12.83 18.35 7.19
C LEU A 69 12.04 19.25 8.15
N GLY A 70 10.88 18.79 8.64
CA GLY A 70 10.05 19.51 9.61
C GLY A 70 10.33 19.16 11.07
N GLY A 71 11.26 18.23 11.37
CA GLY A 71 11.68 17.89 12.75
C GLY A 71 10.62 17.25 13.65
N GLY A 72 9.50 16.79 13.11
CA GLY A 72 8.37 16.24 13.88
C GLY A 72 8.38 14.72 14.04
N VAL A 73 7.61 14.24 15.04
CA VAL A 73 7.38 12.81 15.34
C VAL A 73 6.88 12.02 14.11
N ALA A 74 6.15 12.68 13.20
CA ALA A 74 5.67 12.10 11.96
C ALA A 74 6.81 11.56 11.07
N GLY A 75 7.98 12.22 11.06
CA GLY A 75 9.15 11.76 10.28
C GLY A 75 9.69 10.41 10.79
N THR A 76 9.75 10.25 12.11
CA THR A 76 10.15 8.99 12.75
C THR A 76 9.16 7.86 12.45
N GLN A 77 7.87 8.10 12.64
CA GLN A 77 6.83 7.09 12.39
C GLN A 77 6.79 6.65 10.91
N LEU A 78 6.99 7.58 9.97
CA LEU A 78 7.09 7.26 8.55
C LEU A 78 8.37 6.48 8.21
N SER A 79 9.47 6.74 8.92
CA SER A 79 10.72 5.99 8.75
C SER A 79 10.62 4.56 9.28
N GLU A 80 9.94 4.38 10.41
CA GLU A 80 9.62 3.05 10.95
C GLU A 80 8.70 2.27 10.01
N LEU A 81 7.67 2.92 9.47
CA LEU A 81 6.79 2.31 8.47
C LEU A 81 7.55 1.90 7.20
N TYR A 82 8.48 2.74 6.73
CA TYR A 82 9.34 2.42 5.60
C TYR A 82 10.16 1.15 5.85
N ALA A 83 10.78 1.04 7.03
CA ALA A 83 11.54 -0.14 7.43
C ALA A 83 10.63 -1.38 7.53
N ASP A 84 9.41 -1.25 8.05
CA ASP A 84 8.41 -2.32 8.08
C ASP A 84 8.06 -2.82 6.68
N ILE A 85 7.82 -1.93 5.72
CA ILE A 85 7.51 -2.30 4.32
C ILE A 85 8.65 -3.13 3.72
N ILE A 86 9.90 -2.71 3.90
CA ILE A 86 11.08 -3.45 3.39
C ILE A 86 11.16 -4.83 4.04
N ARG A 87 11.00 -4.92 5.37
CA ARG A 87 11.05 -6.19 6.10
C ARG A 87 9.97 -7.16 5.65
N HIS A 88 8.72 -6.68 5.59
CA HIS A 88 7.58 -7.50 5.19
C HIS A 88 7.74 -8.00 3.76
N ARG A 89 8.15 -7.13 2.83
CA ARG A 89 8.44 -7.52 1.44
C ARG A 89 9.49 -8.62 1.36
N ALA A 90 10.62 -8.46 2.06
CA ALA A 90 11.69 -9.45 2.06
C ALA A 90 11.24 -10.79 2.66
N MET A 91 10.45 -10.77 3.73
CA MET A 91 9.87 -11.99 4.32
C MET A 91 8.90 -12.69 3.38
N THR A 92 8.03 -11.94 2.70
CA THR A 92 7.07 -12.51 1.74
C THR A 92 7.76 -13.09 0.52
N GLU A 93 8.80 -12.43 0.02
CA GLU A 93 9.62 -12.96 -1.09
C GLU A 93 10.38 -14.23 -0.67
N ALA A 94 10.94 -14.26 0.54
CA ALA A 94 11.73 -15.39 1.03
C ALA A 94 10.89 -16.62 1.43
N TYR A 95 9.72 -16.39 2.04
CA TYR A 95 8.91 -17.46 2.65
C TYR A 95 7.58 -17.73 1.92
N GLY A 96 7.28 -17.00 0.83
CA GLY A 96 6.03 -17.16 0.09
C GLY A 96 4.79 -16.84 0.94
N LEU A 97 4.90 -15.85 1.82
CA LEU A 97 3.82 -15.46 2.74
C LEU A 97 2.58 -14.96 1.99
N ASP A 98 1.45 -14.96 2.68
CA ASP A 98 0.18 -14.47 2.13
C ASP A 98 0.24 -12.95 1.89
N LYS A 99 0.43 -12.59 0.61
CA LYS A 99 0.48 -11.21 0.10
C LYS A 99 -0.78 -10.41 0.43
N ARG A 100 -1.97 -11.03 0.46
CA ARG A 100 -3.24 -10.36 0.73
C ARG A 100 -3.30 -9.90 2.17
N LEU A 101 -2.96 -10.80 3.10
CA LEU A 101 -2.91 -10.50 4.53
C LEU A 101 -1.85 -9.44 4.83
N GLU A 102 -0.64 -9.61 4.28
CA GLU A 102 0.45 -8.65 4.44
C GLU A 102 0.06 -7.24 3.96
N VAL A 103 -0.45 -7.13 2.73
CA VAL A 103 -0.83 -5.84 2.15
C VAL A 103 -1.95 -5.20 2.96
N GLY A 104 -2.97 -5.96 3.37
CA GLY A 104 -4.02 -5.45 4.24
C GLY A 104 -3.47 -4.84 5.54
N LEU A 105 -2.51 -5.50 6.18
CA LEU A 105 -1.85 -5.02 7.41
C LEU A 105 -1.02 -3.75 7.15
N LEU A 106 -0.22 -3.73 6.07
CA LEU A 106 0.60 -2.57 5.71
C LEU A 106 -0.25 -1.34 5.38
N LEU A 107 -1.36 -1.51 4.65
CA LEU A 107 -2.29 -0.43 4.34
C LEU A 107 -2.94 0.12 5.62
N ARG A 108 -3.33 -0.76 6.54
CA ARG A 108 -3.88 -0.34 7.84
C ARG A 108 -2.87 0.47 8.65
N LYS A 109 -1.62 0.01 8.73
CA LYS A 109 -0.52 0.73 9.40
C LYS A 109 -0.25 2.09 8.74
N LEU A 110 -0.18 2.12 7.42
CA LEU A 110 0.03 3.34 6.64
C LEU A 110 -0.98 4.43 6.99
N TYR A 111 -2.27 4.10 7.02
CA TYR A 111 -3.28 5.08 7.37
C TYR A 111 -3.24 5.48 8.84
N ALA A 112 -2.84 4.59 9.75
CA ALA A 112 -2.64 4.97 11.15
C ALA A 112 -1.52 6.02 11.27
N VAL A 113 -0.44 5.91 10.49
CA VAL A 113 0.66 6.88 10.48
C VAL A 113 0.31 8.17 9.72
N LEU A 114 -0.49 8.10 8.66
CA LEU A 114 -0.85 9.26 7.84
C LEU A 114 -2.05 10.08 8.37
N ASN A 115 -2.90 9.49 9.21
CA ASN A 115 -4.02 10.17 9.88
C ASN A 115 -3.72 10.53 11.34
N LEU A 116 -2.43 10.58 11.71
CA LEU A 116 -1.93 11.23 12.93
C LEU A 116 -1.51 12.67 12.62
#